data_AF-A0A1C5YLU0-F1
#
_entry.id   AF-A0A1C5YLU0-F1
#
_cell.length_a   1.000
_cell.length_b   1.000
_cell.length_c   1.000
_cell.angle_alpha   90.00
_cell.angle_beta   90.00
_cell.angle_gamma   90.00
#
_symmetry.space_group_name_H-M   'P 1'
#
loop_
_entity.id
_entity.type
_entity.pdbx_description
1 polymer ?
#
loop_
_entity_poly.entity_id
_entity_poly.type
_entity_poly.pdbx_seq_one_letter_code
_entity_poly.pdbx_strand_id
1 'polypeptide(L)' 'MDLLDYLQFGCNLTYLSDLTYTNISTWKFVISAIVPDEFPLKDWNEAVHYLCREKVEFDSATRAKEYLLNYKQQKST' A
#
# COMPACT_ATOMS: atom_id res chain seq x y z
N MET A 1 8.32 -6.51 -10.91
CA MET A 1 8.49 -5.78 -9.66
C MET A 1 7.12 -5.25 -9.34
N ASP A 2 6.49 -5.89 -8.37
CA ASP A 2 5.12 -5.61 -7.95
C ASP A 2 5.12 -4.40 -7.00
N LEU A 3 3.96 -3.76 -6.81
CA LEU A 3 3.84 -2.57 -5.96
C LEU A 3 4.35 -2.84 -4.53
N LEU A 4 4.12 -4.04 -4.02
CA LEU A 4 4.56 -4.50 -2.70
C LEU A 4 6.09 -4.60 -2.56
N ASP A 5 6.78 -5.06 -3.61
CA ASP A 5 8.24 -5.13 -3.65
C ASP A 5 8.85 -3.73 -3.71
N TYR A 6 8.23 -2.83 -4.49
CA TYR A 6 8.61 -1.42 -4.52
C TYR A 6 8.45 -0.74 -3.15
N LEU A 7 7.36 -1.03 -2.45
CA LEU A 7 7.13 -0.51 -1.11
C LEU A 7 8.12 -1.06 -0.08
N GLN A 8 8.45 -2.34 -0.16
CA GLN A 8 9.49 -2.95 0.68
C GLN A 8 10.83 -2.25 0.47
N PHE A 9 11.22 -2.05 -0.79
CA PHE A 9 12.47 -1.37 -1.13
C PHE A 9 12.46 0.11 -0.70
N GLY A 10 11.36 0.83 -0.98
CA GLY A 10 11.20 2.24 -0.61
C GLY A 10 11.11 2.49 0.90
N CYS A 11 10.59 1.52 1.67
CA CYS A 11 10.59 1.57 3.14
C CYS A 11 11.90 1.05 3.75
N ASN A 12 12.85 0.61 2.93
CA ASN A 12 14.13 0.06 3.36
C ASN A 12 13.97 -1.15 4.32
N LEU A 13 13.00 -2.02 4.02
CA LEU A 13 12.65 -3.18 4.84
C LEU A 13 13.28 -4.47 4.30
N THR A 14 13.77 -5.30 5.22
CA THR A 14 14.36 -6.60 4.88
C THR A 14 13.32 -7.61 4.43
N TYR A 15 12.10 -7.57 5.01
CA TYR A 15 11.01 -8.49 4.67
C TYR A 15 9.72 -7.75 4.37
N LEU A 16 8.95 -8.25 3.40
CA LEU A 16 7.61 -7.76 3.09
C LEU A 16 6.69 -7.82 4.32
N SER A 17 6.83 -8.85 5.17
CA SER A 17 6.04 -9.00 6.39
C SER A 17 6.17 -7.80 7.33
N ASP A 18 7.37 -7.20 7.43
CA ASP A 18 7.60 -6.00 8.22
C ASP A 18 6.83 -4.79 7.69
N LEU A 19 6.43 -4.76 6.41
CA LEU A 19 5.65 -3.68 5.83
C LEU A 19 4.28 -3.54 6.52
N THR A 20 3.71 -4.65 7.00
CA THR A 20 2.44 -4.63 7.76
C THR A 20 2.61 -4.19 9.20
N TYR A 21 3.82 -4.29 9.75
CA TYR A 21 4.17 -3.86 11.11
C TYR A 21 4.85 -2.48 11.14
N THR A 22 5.32 -2.00 10.00
CA THR A 22 5.99 -0.70 9.87
C THR A 22 4.98 0.43 10.00
N ASN A 23 5.51 1.61 10.30
CA ASN A 23 4.68 2.80 10.43
C ASN A 23 3.92 3.06 9.13
N ILE A 24 2.61 3.23 9.26
CA ILE A 24 1.71 3.56 8.15
C ILE A 24 2.21 4.78 7.37
N SER A 25 2.79 5.75 8.08
CA SER A 25 3.36 6.95 7.48
C SER A 25 4.49 6.66 6.48
N THR A 26 5.29 5.60 6.70
CA THR A 26 6.45 5.26 5.86
C THR A 26 6.00 4.80 4.49
N TRP A 27 5.16 3.76 4.42
CA TRP A 27 4.67 3.28 3.14
C TRP A 27 3.73 4.29 2.47
N LYS A 28 2.97 5.10 3.23
CA LYS A 28 2.19 6.20 2.66
C LYS A 28 3.05 7.23 1.94
N PHE A 29 4.20 7.57 2.50
CA PHE A 29 5.12 8.50 1.86
C PHE A 29 5.60 7.96 0.51
N VAL A 30 5.96 6.68 0.46
CA VAL A 30 6.36 6.01 -0.78
C VAL A 30 5.20 5.97 -1.78
N ILE A 31 4.01 5.51 -1.36
CA ILE A 31 2.81 5.48 -2.21
C ILE A 31 2.44 6.86 -2.77
N SER A 32 2.63 7.91 -1.98
CA SER A 32 2.34 9.28 -2.42
C SER A 32 3.16 9.67 -3.64
N ALA A 33 4.41 9.20 -3.73
CA ALA A 33 5.32 9.46 -4.83
C ALA A 33 5.04 8.62 -6.09
N ILE A 34 4.38 7.47 -5.95
CA ILE A 34 4.09 6.55 -7.07
C ILE A 34 2.94 7.10 -7.92
N VAL A 35 3.09 7.12 -9.24
CA VAL A 35 1.98 7.48 -10.14
C VAL A 35 1.05 6.26 -10.27
N PRO A 36 -0.28 6.40 -10.13
CA PRO A 36 -1.20 5.27 -10.19
C PRO A 36 -1.13 4.47 -11.51
N ASP A 37 -0.67 5.09 -12.59
CA ASP A 37 -0.48 4.46 -13.91
C ASP A 37 0.83 3.64 -14.02
N GLU A 38 1.78 3.78 -13.08
CA GLU A 38 3.03 3.01 -13.09
C GLU A 38 2.83 1.53 -12.75
N PHE A 39 1.74 1.21 -12.04
CA PHE A 39 1.43 -0.15 -11.60
C PHE A 39 0.02 -0.56 -12.05
N PRO A 40 -0.18 -1.84 -12.43
CA PRO A 40 -1.50 -2.35 -12.75
C PRO A 40 -2.48 -2.18 -11.58
N LEU A 41 -3.77 -2.01 -11.89
CA LEU A 41 -4.84 -2.03 -10.87
C LEU A 41 -4.78 -3.27 -9.97
N LYS A 42 -4.39 -4.41 -10.54
CA LYS A 42 -4.25 -5.67 -9.81
C LYS A 42 -3.25 -5.54 -8.65
N ASP A 43 -2.06 -5.00 -8.92
CA ASP A 43 -1.03 -4.74 -7.91
C ASP A 43 -1.52 -3.81 -6.80
N TRP A 44 -2.27 -2.77 -7.17
CA TRP A 44 -2.87 -1.85 -6.21
C TRP A 44 -3.86 -2.56 -5.28
N ASN A 45 -4.74 -3.41 -5.83
CA ASN A 45 -5.69 -4.19 -5.05
C ASN A 45 -4.98 -5.21 -4.15
N GLU A 46 -3.92 -5.88 -4.64
CA GLU A 46 -3.10 -6.77 -3.81
C GLU A 46 -2.38 -6.02 -2.69
N ALA A 47 -1.86 -4.81 -2.95
CA ALA A 47 -1.21 -3.99 -1.94
C ALA A 47 -2.19 -3.52 -0.86
N VAL A 48 -3.40 -3.09 -1.25
CA VAL A 48 -4.49 -2.80 -0.30
C VAL A 48 -4.77 -4.03 0.55
N HIS A 49 -4.96 -5.18 -0.10
CA HIS A 49 -5.29 -6.42 0.60
C HIS A 49 -4.21 -6.81 1.61
N TYR A 50 -2.94 -6.65 1.24
CA TYR A 50 -1.81 -6.97 2.09
C TYR A 50 -1.62 -5.98 3.24
N LEU A 51 -1.69 -4.67 2.97
CA LEU A 51 -1.43 -3.60 3.94
C LEU A 51 -2.60 -3.39 4.91
N CYS A 52 -3.82 -3.30 4.38
CA CYS A 52 -5.02 -3.07 5.18
C CYS A 52 -5.57 -4.37 5.78
N ARG A 53 -5.16 -5.54 5.26
CA ARG A 53 -5.78 -6.85 5.56
C ARG A 53 -7.29 -6.89 5.27
N GLU A 54 -7.75 -6.01 4.37
CA GLU A 54 -9.15 -5.93 3.96
C GLU A 54 -9.30 -6.48 2.53
N LYS A 55 -10.36 -7.25 2.25
CA LYS A 55 -10.69 -7.72 0.90
C LYS A 55 -11.46 -6.65 0.13
N VAL A 56 -10.85 -5.49 -0.05
CA VAL A 56 -11.43 -4.39 -0.85
C VAL A 56 -10.74 -4.38 -2.20
N GLU A 57 -11.55 -4.45 -3.26
CA GLU A 57 -11.11 -4.32 -4.64
C GLU A 57 -11.60 -2.98 -5.20
N PHE A 58 -10.70 -2.26 -5.84
CA PHE A 58 -11.00 -1.01 -6.52
C PHE A 58 -11.09 -1.23 -8.03
N ASP A 59 -11.85 -0.35 -8.67
CA ASP A 59 -12.02 -0.28 -10.12
C ASP A 59 -10.96 0.61 -10.80
N SER A 60 -10.13 1.31 -9.99
CA SER A 60 -9.09 2.21 -10.51
C SER A 60 -7.93 2.37 -9.55
N ALA A 61 -6.71 2.40 -10.09
CA ALA A 61 -5.47 2.52 -9.35
C ALA A 61 -5.44 3.79 -8.48
N THR A 62 -5.98 4.89 -9.00
CA THR A 62 -6.14 6.16 -8.27
C THR A 62 -6.97 5.98 -7.00
N ARG A 63 -8.11 5.26 -7.07
CA ARG A 63 -8.97 5.02 -5.90
C ARG A 63 -8.26 4.16 -4.85
N ALA A 64 -7.55 3.12 -5.29
CA ALA A 64 -6.76 2.28 -4.40
C ALA A 64 -5.63 3.07 -3.72
N LYS A 65 -4.92 3.91 -4.48
CA LYS A 65 -3.90 4.82 -3.96
C LYS A 65 -4.49 5.78 -2.92
N GLU A 66 -5.59 6.44 -3.24
CA GLU A 66 -6.26 7.35 -2.31
C GLU A 66 -6.71 6.64 -1.03
N TYR A 67 -7.21 5.41 -1.14
CA TYR A 67 -7.58 4.60 0.02
C TYR A 67 -6.39 4.32 0.91
N LEU A 68 -5.28 3.85 0.33
CA LEU A 68 -4.02 3.60 1.04
C LEU A 68 -3.50 4.87 1.74
N LEU A 69 -3.52 6.01 1.06
CA LEU A 69 -3.09 7.30 1.64
C LEU A 69 -4.01 7.78 2.78
N ASN A 70 -5.31 7.53 2.67
CA ASN A 70 -6.29 7.90 3.70
C ASN A 70 -6.49 6.83 4.79
N TYR A 71 -5.87 5.65 4.65
CA TYR A 71 -6.03 4.56 5.61
C TYR A 71 -5.52 4.98 6.99
N LYS A 72 -6.44 5.15 7.94
CA LYS A 72 -6.10 5.37 9.34
C LYS A 72 -6.26 4.02 10.01
N GLN A 73 -5.20 3.52 10.67
CA GLN A 73 -5.34 2.38 11.56
C GLN A 73 -6.47 2.73 12.53
N GLN A 74 -7.60 2.04 12.41
CA GLN A 74 -8.63 2.16 13.42
C GLN A 74 -8.01 1.59 14.69
N LYS A 75 -7.64 2.48 15.61
CA LYS A 75 -7.42 2.09 17.00
C LYS A 75 -8.76 1.55 17.49
N SER A 76 -8.91 0.22 17.52
CA SER A 76 -9.89 -0.40 18.40
C SER A 76 -9.61 0.14 19.80
N THR A 77 -10.51 1.00 20.26
CA THR A 77 -10.54 1.52 21.63
C THR A 77 -10.99 0.43 22.57
#